data_AF-A0A4V3PC85-F1
#
_entry.id   AF-A0A4V3PC85-F1
#
_cell.length_a   1.000
_cell.length_b   1.000
_cell.length_c   1.000
_cell.angle_alpha   90.00
_cell.angle_beta   90.00
_cell.angle_gamma   90.00
#
_symmetry.space_group_name_H-M   'P 1'
#
loop_
_entity.id
_entity.type
_entity.pdbx_description
1 polymer ?
#
loop_
_entity_poly.entity_id
_entity_poly.type
_entity_poly.pdbx_seq_one_letter_code
_entity_poly.pdbx_strand_id
1 'polypeptide(L)'
;SNVLLAMDNDLEALGTNAHELPMVFAALANSEEELREAPYKVLQDWQRYYGGNLLIVLPDTFGTAAFLRDAPDWIADWTGFRPDSAPPIEGGEKILSWWREKGKDPKQKLLIFSDGLE
;
A
#
# COMPACT_ATOMS: atom_id res chain seq x y z
N SER A 1 -6.57 11.20 -11.00
CA SER A 1 -6.37 11.74 -9.63
C SER A 1 -6.81 13.19 -9.47
N ASN A 2 -6.78 14.03 -10.52
CA ASN A 2 -7.36 15.38 -10.44
C ASN A 2 -8.89 15.31 -10.33
N VAL A 3 -9.43 15.71 -9.17
CA VAL A 3 -10.87 15.62 -8.87
C VAL A 3 -11.73 16.60 -9.68
N LEU A 4 -11.19 17.78 -10.02
CA LEU A 4 -11.89 18.76 -10.85
C LEU A 4 -12.08 18.23 -12.27
N LEU A 5 -11.01 17.70 -12.88
CA LEU A 5 -11.09 17.10 -14.21
C LEU A 5 -12.00 15.86 -14.22
N ALA A 6 -11.99 15.07 -13.15
CA ALA A 6 -12.90 13.92 -13.03
C ALA A 6 -14.37 14.37 -13.06
N MET A 7 -14.71 15.41 -12.29
CA MET A 7 -16.04 16.01 -12.27
C MET A 7 -16.43 16.62 -13.62
N ASP A 8 -15.55 17.43 -14.22
CA ASP A 8 -15.85 18.18 -15.45
C ASP A 8 -16.01 17.27 -16.68
N ASN A 9 -15.43 16.06 -16.65
CA ASN A 9 -15.38 15.15 -17.80
C ASN A 9 -16.08 13.80 -17.55
N ASP A 10 -16.85 13.67 -16.46
CA ASP A 10 -17.56 12.42 -16.09
C ASP A 10 -16.63 11.19 -16.04
N LEU A 11 -15.46 11.37 -15.41
CA LEU A 11 -14.47 10.32 -15.20
C LEU A 11 -14.45 9.90 -13.71
N GLU A 12 -14.00 8.68 -13.44
CA GLU A 12 -13.78 8.23 -12.07
C GLU A 12 -12.59 8.95 -11.42
N ALA A 13 -12.79 9.45 -10.20
CA ALA A 13 -11.71 9.99 -9.39
C ALA A 13 -10.91 8.84 -8.75
N LEU A 14 -9.67 8.67 -9.21
CA LEU A 14 -8.76 7.62 -8.73
C LEU A 14 -7.72 8.17 -7.73
N GLY A 15 -7.59 7.52 -6.58
CA GLY A 15 -6.58 7.80 -5.55
C GLY A 15 -6.77 6.95 -4.29
N THR A 16 -5.70 6.70 -3.55
CA THR A 16 -5.72 6.00 -2.25
C THR A 16 -4.93 6.80 -1.20
N ASN A 17 -3.90 6.22 -0.58
CA ASN A 17 -3.02 6.89 0.40
C ASN A 17 -1.61 7.12 -0.18
N ALA A 18 -0.82 7.94 0.51
CA ALA A 18 0.53 8.33 0.12
C ALA A 18 1.52 8.21 1.29
N HIS A 19 2.82 8.28 0.98
CA HIS A 19 3.92 8.11 1.94
C HIS A 19 3.87 9.05 3.15
N GLU A 20 3.24 10.22 3.00
CA GLU A 20 3.12 11.19 4.09
C GLU A 20 2.50 10.59 5.36
N LEU A 21 1.55 9.65 5.23
CA LEU A 21 0.90 9.05 6.39
C LEU A 21 1.86 8.18 7.21
N PRO A 22 2.46 7.09 6.66
CA PRO A 22 3.45 6.30 7.41
C PRO A 22 4.66 7.12 7.86
N MET A 23 5.09 8.14 7.09
CA MET A 23 6.17 9.07 7.51
C MET A 23 5.80 9.83 8.80
N VAL A 24 4.58 10.39 8.88
CA VAL A 24 4.15 11.12 10.07
C VAL A 24 3.90 10.17 11.25
N PHE A 25 3.30 8.99 11.04
CA PHE A 25 3.13 8.01 12.12
C PHE A 25 4.48 7.60 12.72
N ALA A 26 5.49 7.38 11.89
CA ALA A 26 6.84 7.09 12.35
C ALA A 26 7.46 8.26 13.12
N ALA A 27 7.28 9.51 12.64
CA ALA A 27 7.79 10.70 13.31
C ALA A 27 7.13 10.98 14.68
N LEU A 28 5.90 10.51 14.88
CA LEU A 28 5.14 10.65 16.12
C LEU A 28 5.36 9.50 17.12
N ALA A 29 6.03 8.42 16.72
CA ALA A 29 6.30 7.29 17.60
C ALA A 29 7.27 7.68 18.73
N ASN A 30 6.96 7.23 19.95
CA ASN A 30 7.71 7.58 21.17
C ASN A 30 8.58 6.42 21.68
N SER A 31 8.56 5.28 20.99
CA SER A 31 9.37 4.11 21.30
C SER A 31 9.73 3.35 20.03
N GLU A 32 10.74 2.49 20.12
CA GLU A 32 11.10 1.60 18.99
C GLU A 32 9.94 0.68 18.60
N GLU A 33 9.13 0.26 19.57
CA GLU A 33 7.97 -0.59 19.31
C GLU A 33 6.90 0.16 18.52
N GLU A 34 6.55 1.38 18.94
CA GLU A 34 5.62 2.23 18.19
C GLU A 34 6.15 2.55 16.79
N LEU A 35 7.47 2.73 16.65
CA LEU A 35 8.10 3.01 15.36
C LEU A 35 8.02 1.79 14.42
N ARG A 36 8.24 0.57 14.92
CA ARG A 36 8.09 -0.67 14.14
C ARG A 36 6.64 -0.92 13.72
N GLU A 37 5.68 -0.56 14.56
CA GLU A 37 4.25 -0.73 14.29
C GLU A 37 3.67 0.36 13.39
N ALA A 38 4.33 1.52 13.28
CA ALA A 38 3.84 2.66 12.49
C ALA A 38 3.36 2.32 11.05
N PRO A 39 4.09 1.50 10.26
CA PRO A 39 3.67 1.14 8.90
C PRO A 39 2.38 0.31 8.84
N TYR A 40 2.03 -0.40 9.90
CA TYR A 40 0.80 -1.21 9.97
C TYR A 40 -0.33 -0.43 10.65
N LYS A 41 0.00 0.40 11.65
CA LYS A 41 -0.97 1.24 12.36
C LYS A 41 -1.68 2.22 11.43
N VAL A 42 -0.96 2.81 10.47
CA VAL A 42 -1.55 3.69 9.46
C VAL A 42 -2.58 2.94 8.60
N LEU A 43 -2.32 1.68 8.25
CA LEU A 43 -3.22 0.85 7.46
C LEU A 43 -4.46 0.45 8.28
N GLN A 44 -4.29 0.17 9.57
CA GLN A 44 -5.40 -0.04 10.49
C GLN A 44 -6.31 1.19 10.60
N ASP A 45 -5.75 2.40 10.67
CA ASP A 45 -6.56 3.62 10.72
C ASP A 45 -7.23 3.92 9.37
N TRP A 46 -6.54 3.67 8.25
CA TRP A 46 -7.11 3.82 6.91
C TRP A 46 -8.34 2.93 6.70
N GLN A 47 -8.26 1.64 7.05
CA GLN A 47 -9.38 0.70 6.86
C GLN A 47 -10.59 0.95 7.77
N ARG A 48 -10.47 1.83 8.79
CA ARG A 48 -11.62 2.25 9.61
C ARG A 48 -12.55 3.20 8.86
N TYR A 49 -12.02 3.96 7.90
CA TYR A 49 -12.78 4.93 7.11
C TYR A 49 -13.05 4.45 5.69
N TYR A 50 -12.14 3.66 5.12
CA TYR A 50 -12.17 3.24 3.72
C TYR A 50 -12.14 1.72 3.59
N GLY A 51 -12.71 1.21 2.50
CA GLY A 51 -12.79 -0.23 2.22
C GLY A 51 -12.77 -0.54 0.74
N GLY A 52 -12.90 -1.82 0.39
CA GLY A 52 -12.94 -2.28 -1.00
C GLY A 52 -11.70 -1.86 -1.79
N ASN A 53 -11.90 -1.21 -2.94
CA ASN A 53 -10.82 -0.83 -3.85
C ASN A 53 -9.86 0.24 -3.28
N LEU A 54 -10.20 0.87 -2.15
CA LEU A 54 -9.31 1.81 -1.45
C LEU A 54 -8.32 1.12 -0.51
N LEU A 55 -8.42 -0.19 -0.32
CA LEU A 55 -7.47 -1.00 0.46
C LEU A 55 -6.25 -1.37 -0.40
N ILE A 56 -5.45 -0.36 -0.72
CA ILE A 56 -4.18 -0.50 -1.44
C ILE A 56 -3.02 -0.19 -0.50
N VAL A 57 -2.10 -1.15 -0.37
CA VAL A 57 -0.90 -1.03 0.47
C VAL A 57 0.20 -0.31 -0.30
N LEU A 58 0.84 0.68 0.35
CA LEU A 58 2.04 1.38 -0.14
C LEU A 58 3.23 0.98 0.75
N PRO A 59 3.99 -0.08 0.39
CA PRO A 59 4.86 -0.79 1.32
C PRO A 59 6.26 -0.20 1.47
N ASP A 60 6.67 0.70 0.57
CA ASP A 60 8.05 1.13 0.35
C ASP A 60 8.46 2.39 1.07
N THR A 61 7.59 3.00 1.89
CA THR A 61 7.94 4.17 2.72
C THR A 61 9.25 3.96 3.50
N PHE A 62 9.45 2.74 4.02
CA PHE A 62 10.69 2.35 4.71
C PHE A 62 11.31 1.07 4.09
N GLY A 63 10.94 0.75 2.85
CA GLY A 63 11.39 -0.42 2.10
C GLY A 63 10.45 -1.63 2.16
N THR A 64 10.02 -2.08 0.97
CA THR A 64 9.07 -3.19 0.79
C THR A 64 9.51 -4.49 1.45
N ALA A 65 10.80 -4.84 1.41
CA ALA A 65 11.27 -6.10 1.98
C ALA A 65 11.12 -6.15 3.50
N ALA A 66 11.37 -5.03 4.20
CA ALA A 66 11.18 -4.93 5.63
C ALA A 66 9.67 -4.99 5.98
N PHE A 67 8.86 -4.24 5.23
CA PHE A 67 7.40 -4.26 5.39
C PHE A 67 6.82 -5.67 5.24
N LEU A 68 7.16 -6.40 4.15
CA LEU A 68 6.57 -7.72 3.88
C LEU A 68 7.03 -8.80 4.88
N ARG A 69 8.25 -8.70 5.41
CA ARG A 69 8.79 -9.66 6.39
C ARG A 69 7.99 -9.66 7.68
N ASP A 70 7.64 -8.47 8.18
CA ASP A 70 7.02 -8.32 9.50
C ASP A 70 5.49 -8.05 9.39
N ALA A 71 4.94 -8.04 8.18
CA ALA A 71 3.53 -7.74 7.93
C ALA A 71 2.57 -8.74 8.60
N PRO A 72 1.60 -8.25 9.40
CA PRO A 72 0.51 -9.08 9.92
C PRO A 72 -0.31 -9.74 8.79
N ASP A 73 -0.86 -10.92 9.05
CA ASP A 73 -1.55 -11.73 8.02
C ASP A 73 -2.74 -11.03 7.37
N TRP A 74 -3.46 -10.18 8.11
CA TRP A 74 -4.62 -9.43 7.59
C TRP A 74 -4.25 -8.46 6.46
N ILE A 75 -2.98 -8.05 6.37
CA ILE A 75 -2.49 -7.24 5.24
C ILE A 75 -2.65 -8.00 3.91
N ALA A 76 -2.51 -9.33 3.94
CA ALA A 76 -2.68 -10.16 2.75
C ALA A 76 -4.12 -10.19 2.23
N ASP A 77 -5.09 -9.77 3.04
CA ASP A 77 -6.51 -9.67 2.66
C ASP A 77 -6.84 -8.38 1.91
N TRP A 78 -5.97 -7.35 1.97
CA TRP A 78 -6.17 -6.10 1.24
C TRP A 78 -6.24 -6.33 -0.28
N THR A 79 -6.92 -5.42 -0.96
CA THR A 79 -7.25 -5.52 -2.39
C THR A 79 -6.00 -5.56 -3.25
N GLY A 80 -4.98 -4.77 -2.90
CA GLY A 80 -3.80 -4.65 -3.72
C GLY A 80 -2.63 -3.94 -3.07
N PHE A 81 -1.55 -3.83 -3.84
CA PHE A 81 -0.34 -3.12 -3.48
C PHE A 81 0.03 -2.13 -4.59
N ARG A 82 0.71 -1.06 -4.19
CA ARG A 82 1.28 -0.04 -5.07
C ARG A 82 2.78 0.05 -4.80
N PRO A 83 3.64 -0.70 -5.52
CA PRO A 83 5.08 -0.47 -5.48
C PRO A 83 5.41 0.84 -6.21
N ASP A 84 6.15 1.73 -5.56
CA ASP A 84 6.36 3.13 -5.98
C ASP A 84 7.86 3.55 -5.96
N SER A 85 8.79 2.62 -5.72
CA SER A 85 10.24 2.89 -5.66
C SER A 85 11.14 1.78 -6.24
N ALA A 86 10.57 0.63 -6.59
CA ALA A 86 11.31 -0.51 -7.15
C ALA A 86 10.95 -0.70 -8.63
N PRO A 87 11.86 -1.27 -9.45
CA PRO A 87 11.53 -1.61 -10.84
C PRO A 87 10.23 -2.42 -10.93
N PRO A 88 9.30 -2.11 -11.86
CA PRO A 88 7.94 -2.65 -11.84
C PRO A 88 7.87 -4.19 -11.79
N ILE A 89 8.69 -4.86 -12.60
CA ILE A 89 8.74 -6.33 -12.64
C ILE A 89 9.28 -6.88 -11.32
N GLU A 90 10.38 -6.32 -10.80
CA GLU A 90 11.00 -6.80 -9.56
C GLU A 90 10.09 -6.59 -8.35
N GLY A 91 9.51 -5.39 -8.22
CA GLY A 91 8.57 -5.05 -7.15
C GLY A 91 7.31 -5.91 -7.22
N GLY A 92 6.77 -6.10 -8.43
CA GLY A 92 5.63 -6.96 -8.68
C GLY A 92 5.89 -8.41 -8.26
N GLU A 93 6.96 -9.04 -8.74
CA GLU A 93 7.28 -10.44 -8.42
C GLU A 93 7.51 -10.68 -6.92
N LYS A 94 8.13 -9.72 -6.22
CA LYS A 94 8.28 -9.79 -4.75
C LYS A 94 6.93 -9.85 -4.04
N ILE A 95 5.99 -8.99 -4.43
CA ILE A 95 4.64 -8.96 -3.84
C ILE A 95 3.83 -10.21 -4.24
N LEU A 96 3.95 -10.68 -5.49
CA LEU A 96 3.32 -11.90 -5.95
C LEU A 96 3.79 -13.14 -5.17
N SER A 97 5.10 -13.24 -4.89
CA SER A 97 5.64 -14.32 -4.04
C SER A 97 5.05 -14.27 -2.64
N TRP A 98 5.04 -13.08 -2.03
CA TRP A 98 4.52 -12.90 -0.68
C TRP A 98 3.03 -13.28 -0.56
N TRP A 99 2.19 -12.92 -1.54
CA TRP A 99 0.80 -13.38 -1.54
C TRP A 99 0.67 -14.90 -1.62
N ARG A 100 1.49 -15.56 -2.46
CA ARG A 100 1.49 -17.03 -2.57
C ARG A 100 1.91 -17.67 -1.25
N GLU A 101 2.92 -17.13 -0.58
CA GLU A 101 3.37 -17.58 0.75
C GLU A 101 2.28 -17.41 1.82
N LYS A 102 1.47 -16.35 1.73
CA LYS A 102 0.30 -16.11 2.58
C LYS A 102 -0.96 -16.87 2.14
N GLY A 103 -0.86 -17.77 1.16
CA GLY A 103 -1.97 -18.58 0.67
C GLY A 103 -3.05 -17.80 -0.09
N LYS A 104 -2.73 -16.62 -0.64
CA LYS A 104 -3.63 -15.80 -1.45
C LYS A 104 -3.38 -16.04 -2.93
N ASP A 105 -4.47 -16.13 -3.71
CA ASP A 105 -4.39 -16.18 -5.18
C ASP A 105 -4.08 -14.77 -5.72
N PRO A 106 -2.89 -14.52 -6.29
CA PRO A 106 -2.55 -13.20 -6.81
C PRO A 106 -3.43 -12.74 -7.98
N LYS A 107 -4.13 -13.66 -8.66
CA LYS A 107 -5.08 -13.30 -9.74
C LYS A 107 -6.33 -12.58 -9.22
N GLN A 108 -6.60 -12.67 -7.92
CA GLN A 108 -7.70 -11.96 -7.25
C GLN A 108 -7.23 -10.65 -6.60
N LYS A 109 -5.98 -10.23 -6.88
CA LYS A 109 -5.34 -9.06 -6.27
C LYS A 109 -4.98 -8.03 -7.34
N LEU A 110 -4.75 -6.79 -6.90
CA LEU A 110 -4.39 -5.67 -7.76
C LEU A 110 -2.95 -5.19 -7.49
N LEU A 111 -2.18 -4.98 -8.57
CA LEU A 111 -0.95 -4.20 -8.52
C LEU A 111 -1.17 -2.89 -9.28
N ILE A 112 -0.82 -1.77 -8.64
CA ILE A 112 -0.88 -0.44 -9.24
C ILE A 112 0.55 0.05 -9.43
N PHE A 113 0.98 0.24 -10.68
CA PHE A 113 2.27 0.84 -10.99
C PHE A 113 2.06 2.31 -11.36
N SER A 114 2.63 3.21 -10.57
CA SER A 114 2.45 4.67 -10.71
C SER A 114 3.74 5.48 -10.70
N ASP A 115 4.90 4.82 -10.55
CA ASP A 115 6.21 5.45 -10.46
C ASP A 115 6.75 5.82 -11.85
N GLY A 116 6.15 6.84 -12.47
CA GLY A 116 6.71 7.52 -13.65
C GLY A 116 7.03 6.63 -14.86
N LEU A 117 6.15 5.67 -15.18
CA LEU A 117 6.36 4.75 -16.31
C LEU A 117 6.34 5.47 -17.67
N GLU A 118 7.21 5.01 -18.59
CA GLU A 118 7.23 5.34 -20.01
C GLU A 118 6.88 4.13 -20.88
#